data_AF-M8B9W4-F1
#
_entry.id   AF-M8B9W4-F1
#
_cell.length_a   1.000
_cell.length_b   1.000
_cell.length_c   1.000
_cell.angle_alpha   90.00
_cell.angle_beta   90.00
_cell.angle_gamma   90.00
#
_symmetry.space_group_name_H-M   'P 1'
#
loop_
_entity.id
_entity.type
_entity.pdbx_description
1 polymer ?
#
loop_
_entity_poly.entity_id
_entity_poly.type
_entity_poly.pdbx_seq_one_letter_code
_entity_poly.pdbx_strand_id
1 'polypeptide(L)'
;MTPAQDPFYIVKDEIQDSIDKVQDTFNQWKQAPENTGEYVHLTRELLTTCESVQWQVDELEKAISVAERDPAYYGLNEVEIGKRRNWTSTARNQVVSIRRNVEAGKHKTAFGRSVNPSELGRSKQHIAQDNDDFIASESDQQMLLMKRQDDELDALSASVQRIGGVGLTIHEELVGQEKLLGELSLDMETTSNRLDFVQKRVAMVLKKASLKGQIMMIAFLVVLFIILFVLGKEGKMSHRKFEHPRHGSLGFLPRKRCSRHRGKVKAFPRDDQSKKCHLTAFLGYKAGMTHIVREVEKPGSKLHKKETCEAVTIVETPPIVIVGLVAYVKTPRGLRTLNSVWAQHLSEDVRRRFYKNWCKSKKKAFTKYALKYDSDAGKKEIQMQLEKMKKYATVVRVIAHTQIRKMKGLKQKKAHLMEIQINGGTIADKVDYGYNFFEKEVPIDAVFQKDEMIDIIGVTKGKGYEGVVTRWGVTRLPRKTHRGLRKVACIGAWHPARVSYTVARAGQNGYHHRTEMNKKVYKIGKVGQETHDASTEFDRTEKDITPMGGFPHYGVVKADYLMIKGCCVGPKKRVVTLRQSLLKQTSRLALEEIKLKFVDTSSKFGHGRFQTTDEKQRFYGKLKA
;
A
#
# COMPACT_ATOMS: atom_id res chain seq x y z
N MET A 1 41.21 24.69 28.45
CA MET A 1 39.73 24.68 28.55
C MET A 1 39.36 24.43 30.01
N THR A 2 38.30 25.05 30.53
CA THR A 2 37.76 24.64 31.83
C THR A 2 37.14 23.25 31.70
N PRO A 3 37.18 22.39 32.74
CA PRO A 3 36.62 21.03 32.66
C PRO A 3 35.15 20.99 32.20
N ALA A 4 34.39 22.06 32.44
CA ALA A 4 32.98 22.20 32.09
C ALA A 4 32.69 22.40 30.58
N GLN A 5 33.70 22.61 29.75
CA GLN A 5 33.53 22.80 28.29
C GLN A 5 34.19 21.70 27.45
N ASP A 6 34.78 20.70 28.09
CA ASP A 6 35.45 19.62 27.38
C ASP A 6 34.44 18.51 27.02
N PRO A 7 34.25 18.19 25.72
CA PRO A 7 33.33 17.17 25.27
C PRO A 7 33.57 15.79 25.92
N PHE A 8 34.81 15.48 26.29
CA PHE A 8 35.13 14.23 26.97
C PHE A 8 34.44 14.11 28.32
N TYR A 9 34.47 15.17 29.15
CA TYR A 9 33.92 15.12 30.50
C TYR A 9 32.39 15.09 30.49
N ILE A 10 31.76 15.74 29.50
CA ILE A 10 30.30 15.68 29.30
C ILE A 10 29.87 14.24 28.97
N VAL A 11 30.55 13.62 27.99
CA VAL A 11 30.24 12.24 27.59
C VAL A 11 30.60 11.23 28.70
N LYS A 12 31.68 11.49 29.44
CA LYS A 12 32.09 10.71 30.60
C LYS A 12 30.99 10.70 31.67
N ASP A 13 30.42 11.85 32.00
CA ASP A 13 29.37 11.96 33.02
C ASP A 13 28.09 11.24 32.57
N GLU A 14 27.69 11.35 31.29
CA GLU A 14 26.55 10.61 30.74
C GLU A 14 26.74 9.07 30.75
N ILE A 15 27.96 8.62 30.45
CA ILE A 15 28.33 7.20 30.54
C ILE A 15 28.35 6.75 32.00
N GLN A 16 28.84 7.58 32.92
CA GLN A 16 28.85 7.27 34.35
C GLN A 16 27.42 7.10 34.90
N ASP A 17 26.49 8.00 34.57
CA ASP A 17 25.07 7.87 34.92
C ASP A 17 24.46 6.56 34.38
N SER A 18 24.91 6.13 33.21
CA SER A 18 24.46 4.87 32.60
C SER A 18 25.05 3.65 33.29
N ILE A 19 26.32 3.72 33.71
CA ILE A 19 26.98 2.68 34.53
C ILE A 19 26.29 2.55 35.89
N ASP A 20 25.94 3.67 36.53
CA ASP A 20 25.27 3.67 37.82
C ASP A 20 23.88 3.03 37.73
N LYS A 21 23.12 3.32 36.67
CA LYS A 21 21.85 2.63 36.38
C LYS A 21 22.01 1.13 36.14
N VAL A 22 23.07 0.72 35.43
CA VAL A 22 23.39 -0.70 35.23
C VAL A 22 23.71 -1.36 36.58
N GLN A 23 24.45 -0.66 37.45
CA GLN A 23 24.79 -1.15 38.78
C GLN A 23 23.54 -1.31 39.67
N ASP A 24 22.62 -0.35 39.63
CA ASP A 24 21.35 -0.40 40.37
C ASP A 24 20.47 -1.56 39.89
N THR A 25 20.34 -1.70 38.57
CA THR A 25 19.57 -2.81 37.97
C THR A 25 20.23 -4.16 38.30
N PHE A 26 21.55 -4.21 38.38
CA PHE A 26 22.30 -5.42 38.75
C PHE A 26 22.10 -5.78 40.22
N ASN A 27 22.01 -4.79 41.10
CA ASN A 27 21.68 -5.00 42.51
C ASN A 27 20.24 -5.52 42.68
N GLN A 28 19.28 -5.00 41.91
CA GLN A 28 17.91 -5.51 41.88
C GLN A 28 17.85 -6.95 41.36
N TRP A 29 18.59 -7.24 40.29
CA TRP A 29 18.70 -8.59 39.73
C TRP A 29 19.30 -9.60 40.71
N LYS A 30 20.29 -9.20 41.52
CA LYS A 30 20.85 -10.05 42.59
C LYS A 30 19.85 -10.39 43.69
N GLN A 31 18.88 -9.51 43.94
CA GLN A 31 17.88 -9.68 44.99
C GLN A 31 16.62 -10.41 44.50
N ALA A 32 16.42 -10.49 43.18
CA ALA A 32 15.23 -11.09 42.57
C ALA A 32 15.28 -12.64 42.60
N PRO A 33 14.18 -13.34 42.93
CA PRO A 33 14.13 -14.80 42.92
C PRO A 33 14.21 -15.39 41.50
N GLU A 34 15.10 -16.36 41.29
CA GLU A 34 15.48 -16.93 39.98
C GLU A 34 14.31 -17.49 39.13
N ASN A 35 13.17 -17.83 39.74
CA ASN A 35 12.00 -18.40 39.06
C ASN A 35 10.89 -17.39 38.72
N THR A 36 11.15 -16.09 38.85
CA THR A 36 10.16 -15.04 38.60
C THR A 36 10.34 -14.45 37.20
N GLY A 37 9.25 -14.11 36.52
CA GLY A 37 9.32 -13.40 35.22
C GLY A 37 10.09 -12.07 35.31
N GLU A 38 10.14 -11.48 36.49
CA GLU A 38 10.93 -10.30 36.82
C GLU A 38 12.45 -10.54 36.72
N TYR A 39 12.95 -11.70 37.17
CA TYR A 39 14.37 -12.08 37.02
C TYR A 39 14.76 -12.21 35.55
N VAL A 40 13.90 -12.81 34.73
CA VAL A 40 14.11 -12.96 33.29
C VAL A 40 14.10 -11.60 32.58
N HIS A 41 13.20 -10.70 32.98
CA HIS A 41 13.13 -9.33 32.44
C HIS A 41 14.41 -8.55 32.79
N LEU A 42 14.78 -8.52 34.08
CA LEU A 42 15.99 -7.83 34.57
C LEU A 42 17.26 -8.40 33.92
N THR A 43 17.34 -9.71 33.70
CA THR A 43 18.48 -10.34 32.99
C THR A 43 18.60 -9.80 31.57
N ARG A 44 17.51 -9.70 30.82
CA ARG A 44 17.52 -9.20 29.44
C ARG A 44 17.85 -7.72 29.40
N GLU A 45 17.23 -6.93 30.27
CA GLU A 45 17.48 -5.50 30.40
C GLU A 45 18.95 -5.21 30.72
N LEU A 46 19.54 -5.94 31.68
CA LEU A 46 20.95 -5.81 32.05
C LEU A 46 21.90 -6.14 30.90
N LEU A 47 21.66 -7.22 30.15
CA LEU A 47 22.54 -7.57 29.04
C LEU A 47 22.48 -6.52 27.93
N THR A 48 21.28 -6.03 27.59
CA THR A 48 21.12 -4.99 26.56
C THR A 48 21.74 -3.65 26.96
N THR A 49 21.58 -3.24 28.22
CA THR A 49 22.15 -2.00 28.74
C THR A 49 23.67 -2.11 28.89
N CYS A 50 24.21 -3.24 29.34
CA CYS A 50 25.64 -3.50 29.36
C CYS A 50 26.27 -3.43 27.96
N GLU A 51 25.63 -4.00 26.93
CA GLU A 51 26.13 -3.91 25.55
C GLU A 51 26.13 -2.47 25.01
N SER A 52 25.08 -1.70 25.32
CA SER A 52 25.00 -0.29 24.94
C SER A 52 26.11 0.54 25.60
N VAL A 53 26.31 0.38 26.91
CA VAL A 53 27.33 1.14 27.66
C VAL A 53 28.74 0.70 27.24
N GLN A 54 28.98 -0.60 27.03
CA GLN A 54 30.26 -1.11 26.53
C GLN A 54 30.61 -0.49 25.17
N TRP A 55 29.64 -0.35 24.26
CA TRP A 55 29.84 0.31 22.98
C TRP A 55 30.19 1.81 23.14
N GLN A 56 29.50 2.52 24.02
CA GLN A 56 29.79 3.93 24.31
C GLN A 56 31.21 4.14 24.85
N VAL A 57 31.66 3.26 25.76
CA VAL A 57 33.03 3.28 26.29
C VAL A 57 34.06 2.96 25.19
N ASP A 58 33.76 2.01 24.30
CA ASP A 58 34.65 1.64 23.19
C ASP A 58 34.81 2.76 22.16
N GLU A 59 33.76 3.52 21.87
CA GLU A 59 33.85 4.70 21.01
C GLU A 59 34.62 5.84 21.67
N LEU A 60 34.45 6.03 22.98
CA LEU A 60 35.23 7.02 23.73
C LEU A 60 36.72 6.65 23.76
N GLU A 61 37.05 5.37 23.87
CA GLU A 61 38.43 4.86 23.79
C GLU A 61 39.07 5.13 22.41
N LYS A 62 38.32 4.94 21.32
CA LYS A 62 38.78 5.30 19.97
C LYS A 62 39.04 6.80 19.84
N ALA A 63 38.17 7.64 20.41
CA ALA A 63 38.35 9.09 20.40
C ALA A 63 39.61 9.51 21.17
N ILE A 64 39.89 8.88 22.32
CA ILE A 64 41.14 9.10 23.06
C ILE A 64 42.36 8.68 22.22
N SER A 65 42.30 7.53 21.53
CA SER A 65 43.41 7.06 20.68
C SER A 65 43.70 7.98 19.49
N VAL A 66 42.68 8.66 18.95
CA VAL A 66 42.87 9.70 17.92
C VAL A 66 43.51 10.95 18.53
N ALA A 67 43.06 11.37 19.71
CA ALA A 67 43.64 12.51 20.42
C ALA A 67 45.10 12.27 20.86
N GLU A 68 45.48 11.01 21.13
CA GLU A 68 46.85 10.60 21.47
C GLU A 68 47.84 10.74 20.31
N ARG A 69 47.37 10.71 19.05
CA ARG A 69 48.25 10.86 17.87
C ARG A 69 48.75 12.28 17.66
N ASP A 70 47.98 13.28 18.10
CA ASP A 70 48.39 14.69 18.07
C ASP A 70 47.80 15.46 19.27
N PRO A 71 48.39 15.30 20.47
CA PRO A 71 47.87 15.94 21.69
C PRO A 71 47.88 17.47 21.63
N ALA A 72 48.83 18.06 20.89
CA ALA A 72 49.02 19.50 20.78
C ALA A 72 47.87 20.16 20.01
N TYR A 73 47.37 19.51 18.95
CA TYR A 73 46.22 19.99 18.19
C TYR A 73 44.95 20.12 19.04
N TYR A 74 44.75 19.21 20.00
CA TYR A 74 43.59 19.21 20.91
C TYR A 74 43.83 19.95 22.22
N GLY A 75 45.02 20.53 22.43
CA GLY A 75 45.38 21.23 23.67
C GLY A 75 45.37 20.32 24.91
N LEU A 76 45.73 19.04 24.74
CA LEU A 76 45.73 18.03 25.80
C LEU A 76 47.16 17.67 26.24
N ASN A 77 47.37 17.57 27.55
CA ASN A 77 48.64 17.12 28.11
C ASN A 77 48.66 15.59 28.22
N GLU A 78 49.84 14.95 28.15
CA GLU A 78 49.98 13.49 28.30
C GLU A 78 49.37 12.95 29.60
N VAL A 79 49.50 13.71 30.69
CA VAL A 79 48.89 13.38 32.00
C VAL A 79 47.36 13.31 31.91
N GLU A 80 46.76 14.20 31.13
CA GLU A 80 45.30 14.24 30.94
C GLU A 80 44.83 13.07 30.07
N ILE A 81 45.56 12.73 29.01
CA ILE A 81 45.29 11.54 28.18
C ILE A 81 45.38 10.25 29.03
N GLY A 82 46.39 10.16 29.91
CA GLY A 82 46.52 9.07 30.88
C GLY A 82 45.31 8.93 31.80
N LYS A 83 44.77 10.04 32.33
CA LYS A 83 43.55 10.03 33.15
C LYS A 83 42.34 9.52 32.38
N ARG A 84 42.16 9.95 31.14
CA ARG A 84 41.04 9.52 30.27
C ARG A 84 41.09 8.03 30.00
N ARG A 85 42.27 7.53 29.63
CA ARG A 85 42.53 6.11 29.35
C ARG A 85 42.29 5.22 30.57
N ASN A 86 42.75 5.68 31.75
CA ASN A 86 42.56 4.93 32.99
C ASN A 86 41.08 4.84 33.37
N TRP A 87 40.32 5.93 33.20
CA TRP A 87 38.89 5.92 33.47
C TRP A 87 38.12 5.04 32.48
N THR A 88 38.36 5.15 31.17
CA THR A 88 37.68 4.31 30.17
C THR A 88 37.99 2.83 30.36
N SER A 89 39.24 2.48 30.69
CA SER A 89 39.62 1.10 31.02
C SER A 89 38.88 0.58 32.25
N THR A 90 38.76 1.40 33.30
CA THR A 90 38.03 1.04 34.53
C THR A 90 36.54 0.84 34.26
N ALA A 91 35.92 1.78 33.54
CA ALA A 91 34.51 1.71 33.12
C ALA A 91 34.22 0.45 32.28
N ARG A 92 35.09 0.15 31.31
CA ARG A 92 35.01 -1.06 30.48
C ARG A 92 35.05 -2.32 31.33
N ASN A 93 36.00 -2.40 32.26
CA ASN A 93 36.15 -3.56 33.13
C ASN A 93 34.95 -3.74 34.08
N GLN A 94 34.37 -2.66 34.58
CA GLN A 94 33.18 -2.70 35.43
C GLN A 94 31.98 -3.29 34.69
N VAL A 95 31.67 -2.79 33.49
CA VAL A 95 30.54 -3.27 32.68
C VAL A 95 30.73 -4.71 32.22
N VAL A 96 31.96 -5.08 31.81
CA VAL A 96 32.29 -6.46 31.42
C VAL A 96 32.17 -7.43 32.60
N SER A 97 32.56 -7.01 33.81
CA SER A 97 32.40 -7.81 35.03
C SER A 97 30.94 -8.08 35.35
N ILE A 98 30.09 -7.05 35.30
CA ILE A 98 28.64 -7.18 35.52
C ILE A 98 28.03 -8.13 34.49
N ARG A 99 28.33 -7.93 33.20
CA ARG A 99 27.86 -8.79 32.12
C ARG A 99 28.22 -10.26 32.33
N ARG A 100 29.49 -10.56 32.66
CA ARG A 100 29.93 -11.94 32.92
C ARG A 100 29.20 -12.57 34.10
N ASN A 101 28.92 -11.81 35.16
CA ASN A 101 28.16 -12.31 36.31
C ASN A 101 26.71 -12.66 35.93
N VAL A 102 26.08 -11.83 35.11
CA VAL A 102 24.71 -12.08 34.60
C VAL A 102 24.68 -13.29 33.66
N GLU A 103 25.67 -13.44 32.78
CA GLU A 103 25.81 -14.59 31.88
C GLU A 103 26.09 -15.90 32.64
N ALA A 104 26.89 -15.85 33.72
CA ALA A 104 27.15 -17.01 34.58
C ALA A 104 25.90 -17.47 35.36
N GLY A 105 25.02 -16.54 35.76
CA GLY A 105 23.72 -16.86 36.38
C GLY A 105 22.80 -17.66 35.47
N LYS A 106 22.93 -17.51 34.14
CA LYS A 106 22.14 -18.22 33.13
C LYS A 106 22.42 -19.73 33.06
N HIS A 107 23.59 -20.19 33.52
CA HIS A 107 24.01 -21.60 33.42
C HIS A 107 23.54 -22.49 34.59
N LYS A 108 23.12 -21.92 35.73
CA LYS A 108 22.62 -22.70 36.88
C LYS A 108 21.18 -23.19 36.71
N THR A 109 20.38 -22.54 35.87
CA THR A 109 18.96 -22.88 35.63
C THR A 109 18.74 -24.03 34.65
N ALA A 110 19.80 -24.55 33.99
CA ALA A 110 19.69 -25.60 32.96
C ALA A 110 19.88 -27.04 33.47
N PHE A 111 20.37 -27.26 34.69
CA PHE A 111 20.69 -28.60 35.23
C PHE A 111 19.91 -28.94 36.50
N GLY A 112 18.60 -29.08 36.37
CA GLY A 112 17.76 -29.46 37.52
C GLY A 112 16.39 -30.00 37.16
N ARG A 113 16.32 -31.21 36.57
CA ARG A 113 15.18 -32.14 36.77
C ARG A 113 15.50 -33.53 36.21
N SER A 114 15.91 -34.42 37.11
CA SER A 114 15.81 -35.88 36.96
C SER A 114 14.55 -36.32 37.73
N VAL A 115 13.64 -37.04 37.07
CA VAL A 115 12.58 -37.81 37.74
C VAL A 115 12.39 -39.14 37.01
N ASN A 116 12.54 -40.23 37.77
CA ASN A 116 12.33 -41.62 37.36
C ASN A 116 10.85 -41.92 37.05
N PRO A 117 10.55 -42.88 36.16
CA PRO A 117 9.19 -43.27 35.83
C PRO A 117 8.74 -44.48 36.65
N SER A 118 7.77 -44.29 37.54
CA SER A 118 6.88 -45.37 37.98
C SER A 118 5.57 -44.81 38.53
N GLU A 119 4.48 -45.25 37.89
CA GLU A 119 3.11 -45.39 38.42
C GLU A 119 2.35 -44.12 38.85
N LEU A 120 1.33 -43.74 38.05
CA LEU A 120 -0.10 -43.83 38.41
C LEU A 120 -0.98 -42.95 37.49
N GLY A 121 -2.00 -43.56 36.88
CA GLY A 121 -3.34 -42.95 36.79
C GLY A 121 -3.62 -41.91 35.69
N ARG A 122 -3.79 -42.36 34.46
CA ARG A 122 -4.95 -42.14 33.56
C ARG A 122 -5.90 -40.94 33.85
N SER A 123 -5.39 -39.72 33.95
CA SER A 123 -6.18 -38.46 33.92
C SER A 123 -5.37 -37.22 33.45
N LYS A 124 -4.05 -37.33 33.28
CA LYS A 124 -3.18 -36.18 32.93
C LYS A 124 -2.94 -35.94 31.43
N GLN A 125 -3.41 -36.82 30.54
CA GLN A 125 -3.03 -36.77 29.12
C GLN A 125 -3.71 -35.64 28.32
N HIS A 126 -4.88 -35.15 28.77
CA HIS A 126 -5.54 -34.00 28.14
C HIS A 126 -5.05 -32.65 28.68
N ILE A 127 -4.66 -32.56 29.95
CA ILE A 127 -4.18 -31.29 30.55
C ILE A 127 -2.71 -31.03 30.21
N ALA A 128 -1.88 -32.08 30.04
CA ALA A 128 -0.49 -31.91 29.63
C ALA A 128 -0.36 -31.48 28.16
N GLN A 129 -1.18 -32.02 27.24
CA GLN A 129 -1.15 -31.59 25.83
C GLN A 129 -1.68 -30.16 25.63
N ASP A 130 -2.75 -29.77 26.35
CA ASP A 130 -3.27 -28.40 26.26
C ASP A 130 -2.31 -27.37 26.89
N ASN A 131 -1.55 -27.74 27.93
CA ASN A 131 -0.52 -26.87 28.51
C ASN A 131 0.75 -26.82 27.65
N ASP A 132 1.20 -27.93 27.05
CA ASP A 132 2.36 -27.93 26.15
C ASP A 132 2.06 -27.16 24.85
N ASP A 133 0.85 -27.28 24.28
CA ASP A 133 0.43 -26.49 23.12
C ASP A 133 0.23 -25.01 23.46
N PHE A 134 -0.28 -24.70 24.66
CA PHE A 134 -0.39 -23.32 25.14
C PHE A 134 0.98 -22.69 25.38
N ILE A 135 1.90 -23.39 26.05
CA ILE A 135 3.27 -22.95 26.30
C ILE A 135 4.05 -22.83 24.98
N ALA A 136 3.91 -23.78 24.05
CA ALA A 136 4.52 -23.69 22.73
C ALA A 136 3.99 -22.48 21.95
N SER A 137 2.67 -22.22 22.00
CA SER A 137 2.06 -21.08 21.30
C SER A 137 2.43 -19.72 21.89
N GLU A 138 2.56 -19.61 23.22
CA GLU A 138 3.05 -18.40 23.89
C GLU A 138 4.55 -18.23 23.66
N SER A 139 5.34 -19.31 23.64
CA SER A 139 6.78 -19.24 23.30
C SER A 139 6.98 -18.81 21.85
N ASP A 140 6.15 -19.28 20.91
CA ASP A 140 6.19 -18.89 19.51
C ASP A 140 5.75 -17.43 19.34
N GLN A 141 4.77 -16.97 20.13
CA GLN A 141 4.38 -15.56 20.16
C GLN A 141 5.48 -14.68 20.74
N GLN A 142 6.13 -15.09 21.83
CA GLN A 142 7.26 -14.38 22.42
C GLN A 142 8.48 -14.40 21.50
N MET A 143 8.75 -15.51 20.81
CA MET A 143 9.84 -15.62 19.82
C MET A 143 9.58 -14.75 18.60
N LEU A 144 8.33 -14.64 18.13
CA LEU A 144 7.94 -13.73 17.05
C LEU A 144 7.99 -12.26 17.49
N LEU A 145 7.70 -11.97 18.76
CA LEU A 145 7.81 -10.63 19.32
C LEU A 145 9.28 -10.23 19.45
N MET A 146 10.12 -11.13 19.95
CA MET A 146 11.55 -10.97 20.10
C MET A 146 12.24 -10.84 18.74
N LYS A 147 11.87 -11.67 17.77
CA LYS A 147 12.34 -11.54 16.38
C LYS A 147 11.92 -10.23 15.73
N ARG A 148 10.73 -9.70 16.04
CA ARG A 148 10.34 -8.36 15.59
C ARG A 148 11.16 -7.27 16.25
N GLN A 149 11.45 -7.40 17.55
CA GLN A 149 12.31 -6.45 18.24
C GLN A 149 13.73 -6.51 17.70
N ASP A 150 14.27 -7.69 17.38
CA ASP A 150 15.58 -7.84 16.74
C ASP A 150 15.58 -7.28 15.31
N ASP A 151 14.53 -7.54 14.51
CA ASP A 151 14.36 -6.94 13.18
C ASP A 151 14.24 -5.39 13.28
N GLU A 152 13.63 -4.87 14.34
CA GLU A 152 13.52 -3.44 14.63
C GLU A 152 14.86 -2.85 15.10
N LEU A 153 15.62 -3.56 15.94
CA LEU A 153 16.96 -3.17 16.39
C LEU A 153 17.98 -3.22 15.25
N ASP A 154 17.90 -4.20 14.36
CA ASP A 154 18.70 -4.26 13.13
C ASP A 154 18.35 -3.10 12.18
N ALA A 155 17.06 -2.76 12.07
CA ALA A 155 16.62 -1.59 11.32
C ALA A 155 17.08 -0.27 11.96
N LEU A 156 17.15 -0.22 13.30
CA LEU A 156 17.67 0.92 14.05
C LEU A 156 19.18 1.02 13.88
N SER A 157 19.93 -0.08 14.00
CA SER A 157 21.36 -0.19 13.77
C SER A 157 21.73 0.22 12.34
N ALA A 158 20.98 -0.25 11.34
CA ALA A 158 21.14 0.20 9.96
C ALA A 158 20.79 1.69 9.77
N SER A 159 19.91 2.26 10.62
CA SER A 159 19.63 3.70 10.63
C SER A 159 20.75 4.49 11.28
N VAL A 160 21.35 3.98 12.36
CA VAL A 160 22.50 4.57 13.04
C VAL A 160 23.74 4.54 12.14
N GLN A 161 24.00 3.45 11.41
CA GLN A 161 25.05 3.40 10.40
C GLN A 161 24.82 4.40 9.26
N ARG A 162 23.57 4.61 8.83
CA ARG A 162 23.22 5.66 7.86
C ARG A 162 23.47 7.06 8.43
N ILE A 163 23.16 7.29 9.70
CA ILE A 163 23.44 8.56 10.38
C ILE A 163 24.95 8.80 10.49
N GLY A 164 25.73 7.77 10.82
CA GLY A 164 27.20 7.84 10.81
C GLY A 164 27.76 8.17 9.43
N GLY A 165 27.25 7.55 8.36
CA GLY A 165 27.61 7.89 6.98
C GLY A 165 27.23 9.32 6.58
N VAL A 166 26.09 9.83 7.07
CA VAL A 166 25.70 11.23 6.89
C VAL A 166 26.62 12.17 7.67
N GLY A 167 27.05 11.79 8.88
CA GLY A 167 28.03 12.54 9.67
C GLY A 167 29.38 12.69 8.98
N LEU A 168 29.89 11.60 8.38
CA LEU A 168 31.12 11.64 7.56
C LEU A 168 30.95 12.54 6.33
N THR A 169 29.79 12.49 5.67
CA THR A 169 29.49 13.37 4.54
C THR A 169 29.43 14.84 4.96
N ILE A 170 28.86 15.13 6.15
CA ILE A 170 28.82 16.49 6.70
C ILE A 170 30.23 16.96 7.04
N HIS A 171 31.08 16.10 7.60
CA HIS A 171 32.47 16.43 7.89
C HIS A 171 33.27 16.74 6.62
N GLU A 172 33.14 15.93 5.56
CA GLU A 172 33.77 16.22 4.26
C GLU A 172 33.28 17.54 3.65
N GLU A 173 31.98 17.84 3.75
CA GLU A 173 31.41 19.11 3.26
C GLU A 173 31.85 20.30 4.13
N LEU A 174 32.05 20.12 5.45
CA LEU A 174 32.59 21.15 6.34
C LEU A 174 34.06 21.44 6.06
N VAL A 175 34.88 20.41 5.84
CA VAL A 175 36.28 20.57 5.39
C VAL A 175 36.33 21.25 4.01
N GLY A 176 35.38 20.92 3.12
CA GLY A 176 35.19 21.62 1.85
C GLY A 176 34.82 23.10 2.03
N GLN A 177 33.96 23.42 2.99
CA GLN A 177 33.58 24.80 3.34
C GLN A 177 34.73 25.57 3.98
N GLU A 178 35.55 24.94 4.81
CA GLU A 178 36.76 25.55 5.40
C GLU A 178 37.77 25.92 4.31
N LYS A 179 37.97 25.05 3.33
CA LYS A 179 38.83 25.32 2.18
C LYS A 179 38.28 26.46 1.30
N LEU A 180 36.97 26.48 1.07
CA LEU A 180 36.27 27.58 0.38
C LEU A 180 36.35 28.90 1.17
N LEU A 181 36.28 28.86 2.50
CA LEU A 181 36.46 30.03 3.36
C LEU A 181 37.91 30.53 3.34
N GLY A 182 38.89 29.63 3.25
CA GLY A 182 40.29 29.98 3.04
C GLY A 182 40.50 30.67 1.69
N GLU A 183 39.94 30.12 0.61
CA GLU A 183 39.96 30.76 -0.71
C GLU A 183 39.23 32.10 -0.72
N LEU A 184 38.07 32.20 -0.05
CA LEU A 184 37.32 33.45 0.08
C LEU A 184 38.07 34.49 0.90
N SER A 185 38.80 34.09 1.94
CA SER A 185 39.64 34.99 2.73
C SER A 185 40.77 35.55 1.87
N LEU A 186 41.40 34.71 1.05
CA LEU A 186 42.48 35.11 0.15
C LEU A 186 41.96 36.03 -0.99
N ASP A 187 40.78 35.72 -1.53
CA ASP A 187 40.07 36.59 -2.47
C ASP A 187 39.63 37.91 -1.82
N MET A 188 39.22 37.90 -0.56
CA MET A 188 38.86 39.11 0.19
C MET A 188 40.08 39.96 0.49
N GLU A 189 41.24 39.35 0.76
CA GLU A 189 42.51 40.05 0.98
C GLU A 189 43.03 40.69 -0.31
N THR A 190 42.95 39.97 -1.45
CA THR A 190 43.27 40.55 -2.77
C THR A 190 42.27 41.64 -3.17
N THR A 191 40.99 41.50 -2.81
CA THR A 191 39.97 42.53 -3.04
C THR A 191 40.17 43.74 -2.13
N SER A 192 40.59 43.54 -0.88
CA SER A 192 40.96 44.60 0.06
C SER A 192 42.15 45.40 -0.45
N ASN A 193 43.20 44.73 -0.94
CA ASN A 193 44.36 45.38 -1.55
C ASN A 193 43.98 46.16 -2.83
N ARG A 194 43.05 45.63 -3.64
CA ARG A 194 42.49 46.35 -4.81
C ARG A 194 41.65 47.54 -4.37
N LEU A 195 40.85 47.41 -3.33
CA LEU A 195 40.03 48.50 -2.78
C LEU A 195 40.89 49.59 -2.19
N ASP A 196 42.00 49.27 -1.52
CA ASP A 196 42.93 50.26 -0.97
C ASP A 196 43.65 51.03 -2.10
N PHE A 197 44.00 50.34 -3.20
CA PHE A 197 44.51 50.97 -4.41
C PHE A 197 43.46 51.87 -5.10
N VAL A 198 42.20 51.41 -5.16
CA VAL A 198 41.08 52.19 -5.71
C VAL A 198 40.76 53.38 -4.81
N GLN A 199 40.77 53.24 -3.49
CA GLN A 199 40.56 54.34 -2.54
C GLN A 199 41.66 55.39 -2.65
N LYS A 200 42.92 54.99 -2.83
CA LYS A 200 44.03 55.92 -3.12
C LYS A 200 43.83 56.68 -4.44
N ARG A 201 43.30 56.02 -5.48
CA ARG A 201 42.95 56.66 -6.76
C ARG A 201 41.72 57.57 -6.65
N VAL A 202 40.69 57.15 -5.92
CA VAL A 202 39.48 57.95 -5.65
C VAL A 202 39.82 59.19 -4.82
N ALA A 203 40.73 59.08 -3.84
CA ALA A 203 41.24 60.22 -3.08
C ALA A 203 42.01 61.22 -3.98
N MET A 204 42.79 60.74 -4.95
CA MET A 204 43.45 61.60 -5.95
C MET A 204 42.45 62.29 -6.90
N VAL A 205 41.37 61.60 -7.28
CA VAL A 205 40.30 62.15 -8.13
C VAL A 205 39.45 63.18 -7.37
N LEU A 206 39.14 62.91 -6.10
CA LEU A 206 38.43 63.86 -5.21
C LEU A 206 39.25 65.13 -4.96
N LYS A 207 40.58 65.05 -4.85
CA LYS A 207 41.46 66.23 -4.72
C LYS A 207 41.56 67.08 -6.00
N LYS A 208 41.23 66.54 -7.18
CA LYS A 208 41.28 67.25 -8.48
C LYS A 208 39.91 67.75 -8.96
N ALA A 209 38.82 67.39 -8.29
CA ALA A 209 37.47 67.69 -8.74
C ALA A 209 36.96 69.02 -8.14
N SER A 210 36.84 70.05 -8.98
CA SER A 210 36.14 71.29 -8.64
C SER A 210 34.64 71.03 -8.38
N LEU A 211 34.03 71.82 -7.49
CA LEU A 211 32.64 71.68 -7.00
C LEU A 211 31.61 71.49 -8.13
N LYS A 212 31.81 72.15 -9.29
CA LYS A 212 30.93 72.03 -10.47
C LYS A 212 31.00 70.66 -11.16
N GLY A 213 32.17 70.01 -11.16
CA GLY A 213 32.37 68.68 -11.74
C GLY A 213 31.77 67.56 -10.90
N GLN A 214 31.80 67.70 -9.57
CA GLN A 214 31.18 66.73 -8.66
C GLN A 214 29.64 66.75 -8.78
N ILE A 215 29.03 67.92 -8.90
CA ILE A 215 27.58 68.04 -9.08
C ILE A 215 27.12 67.44 -10.43
N MET A 216 27.88 67.68 -11.51
CA MET A 216 27.58 67.07 -12.82
C MET A 216 27.75 65.55 -12.84
N MET A 217 28.74 65.02 -12.12
CA MET A 217 28.95 63.58 -11.99
C MET A 217 27.83 62.92 -11.18
N ILE A 218 27.37 63.56 -10.09
CA ILE A 218 26.25 63.07 -9.28
C ILE A 218 24.95 63.11 -10.10
N ALA A 219 24.68 64.18 -10.84
CA ALA A 219 23.51 64.26 -11.71
C ALA A 219 23.54 63.17 -12.80
N PHE A 220 24.69 62.92 -13.42
CA PHE A 220 24.87 61.84 -14.38
C PHE A 220 24.66 60.45 -13.75
N LEU A 221 25.20 60.20 -12.56
CA LEU A 221 25.00 58.93 -11.85
C LEU A 221 23.54 58.72 -11.41
N VAL A 222 22.83 59.79 -11.03
CA VAL A 222 21.40 59.72 -10.71
C VAL A 222 20.56 59.44 -11.95
N VAL A 223 20.87 60.07 -13.09
CA VAL A 223 20.20 59.78 -14.37
C VAL A 223 20.50 58.35 -14.84
N LEU A 224 21.75 57.89 -14.72
CA LEU A 224 22.13 56.50 -15.01
C LEU A 224 21.39 55.51 -14.10
N PHE A 225 21.25 55.85 -12.81
CA PHE A 225 20.52 55.02 -11.86
C PHE A 225 19.02 54.98 -12.18
N ILE A 226 18.42 56.10 -12.59
CA ILE A 226 17.03 56.14 -13.06
C ILE A 226 16.86 55.32 -14.34
N ILE A 227 17.80 55.42 -15.29
CA ILE A 227 17.78 54.61 -16.52
C ILE A 227 17.91 53.12 -16.19
N LEU A 228 18.83 52.74 -15.31
CA LEU A 228 18.99 51.36 -14.84
C LEU A 228 17.79 50.87 -14.04
N PHE A 229 17.13 51.73 -13.27
CA PHE A 229 15.93 51.37 -12.50
C PHE A 229 14.70 51.22 -13.40
N VAL A 230 14.58 52.03 -14.45
CA VAL A 230 13.53 51.93 -15.47
C VAL A 230 13.76 50.71 -16.37
N LEU A 231 15.00 50.44 -16.81
CA LEU A 231 15.34 49.24 -17.57
C LEU A 231 15.32 47.95 -16.71
N GLY A 232 15.68 48.04 -15.43
CA GLY A 232 15.68 46.93 -14.48
C GLY A 232 14.29 46.52 -13.98
N LYS A 233 13.27 47.36 -14.20
CA LYS A 233 11.87 47.00 -13.93
C LYS A 233 11.26 46.05 -14.96
N GLU A 234 11.92 45.81 -16.10
CA GLU A 234 11.66 44.62 -16.90
C GLU A 234 12.39 43.39 -16.34
N GLY A 235 12.30 43.19 -15.02
CA GLY A 235 12.70 41.95 -14.38
C GLY A 235 11.76 40.83 -14.83
N LYS A 236 12.03 40.23 -16.00
CA LYS A 236 11.39 38.98 -16.44
C LYS A 236 11.60 37.96 -15.33
N MET A 237 10.56 37.73 -14.52
CA MET A 237 10.60 36.70 -13.48
C MET A 237 11.07 35.38 -14.10
N SER A 238 12.06 34.77 -13.47
CA SER A 238 12.57 33.46 -13.88
C SER A 238 11.42 32.45 -13.87
N HIS A 239 11.20 31.80 -15.00
CA HIS A 239 10.16 30.81 -15.18
C HIS A 239 10.72 29.60 -15.91
N ARG A 240 9.92 28.55 -15.97
CA ARG A 240 10.28 27.36 -16.71
C ARG A 240 10.30 27.66 -18.22
N LYS A 241 11.50 27.70 -18.82
CA LYS A 241 11.71 28.03 -20.25
C LYS A 241 10.88 27.17 -21.22
N PHE A 242 10.75 25.87 -20.95
CA PHE A 242 9.97 24.94 -21.77
C PHE A 242 8.95 24.20 -20.91
N GLU A 243 7.69 24.47 -21.15
CA GLU A 243 6.59 23.83 -20.43
C GLU A 243 6.44 22.36 -20.82
N HIS A 244 5.82 21.59 -19.92
CA HIS A 244 5.41 20.23 -20.20
C HIS A 244 4.12 19.92 -19.44
N PRO A 245 3.32 18.96 -19.91
CA PRO A 245 2.18 18.48 -19.16
C PRO A 245 2.61 17.89 -17.81
N ARG A 246 1.75 18.07 -16.82
CA ARG A 246 1.96 17.53 -15.48
C ARG A 246 2.04 16.00 -15.48
N HIS A 247 3.03 15.44 -14.80
CA HIS A 247 3.12 14.00 -14.57
C HIS A 247 2.13 13.51 -13.50
N GLY A 248 1.17 12.69 -13.96
CA GLY A 248 0.18 12.02 -13.12
C GLY A 248 -0.99 12.91 -12.70
N SER A 249 -2.19 12.35 -12.80
CA SER A 249 -3.44 13.04 -12.49
C SER A 249 -3.66 13.20 -10.98
N LEU A 250 -4.08 14.41 -10.59
CA LEU A 250 -4.45 14.77 -9.21
C LEU A 250 -5.82 14.22 -8.80
N GLY A 251 -6.71 13.96 -9.75
CA GLY A 251 -8.04 13.37 -9.47
C GLY A 251 -7.98 11.96 -8.88
N PHE A 252 -6.80 11.34 -8.93
CA PHE A 252 -6.52 10.02 -8.36
C PHE A 252 -5.68 10.05 -7.08
N LEU A 253 -5.45 11.24 -6.50
CA LEU A 253 -5.01 11.39 -5.12
C LEU A 253 -6.19 11.16 -4.16
N PRO A 254 -5.96 10.60 -2.96
CA PRO A 254 -4.69 10.06 -2.48
C PRO A 254 -4.34 8.69 -3.10
N ARG A 255 -3.06 8.49 -3.45
CA ARG A 255 -2.52 7.21 -3.96
C ARG A 255 -2.04 6.33 -2.81
N LYS A 256 -3.01 5.75 -2.09
CA LYS A 256 -2.83 4.87 -0.93
C LYS A 256 -3.53 3.53 -1.11
N ARG A 257 -3.17 2.54 -0.27
CA ARG A 257 -3.86 1.24 -0.24
C ARG A 257 -5.35 1.43 0.03
N CYS A 258 -6.19 0.74 -0.74
CA CYS A 258 -7.63 0.76 -0.50
C CYS A 258 -7.98 0.05 0.82
N SER A 259 -9.01 0.56 1.51
CA SER A 259 -9.49 -0.03 2.78
C SER A 259 -10.25 -1.34 2.58
N ARG A 260 -10.93 -1.52 1.44
CA ARG A 260 -11.71 -2.71 1.11
C ARG A 260 -11.02 -3.47 0.00
N HIS A 261 -10.92 -4.80 0.13
CA HIS A 261 -10.38 -5.67 -0.92
C HIS A 261 -11.20 -5.62 -2.23
N ARG A 262 -12.52 -5.39 -2.09
CA ARG A 262 -13.45 -5.22 -3.20
C ARG A 262 -13.62 -3.74 -3.56
N GLY A 263 -13.78 -3.46 -4.85
CA GLY A 263 -14.35 -2.20 -5.35
C GLY A 263 -15.74 -1.90 -4.78
N LYS A 264 -15.86 -0.84 -3.96
CA LYS A 264 -17.18 -0.34 -3.51
C LYS A 264 -17.80 0.51 -4.62
N VAL A 265 -19.07 0.26 -4.94
CA VAL A 265 -19.88 1.18 -5.76
C VAL A 265 -20.17 2.44 -4.94
N LYS A 266 -19.68 3.60 -5.38
CA LYS A 266 -19.93 4.88 -4.69
C LYS A 266 -21.20 5.58 -5.20
N ALA A 267 -21.52 5.37 -6.48
CA ALA A 267 -22.71 5.90 -7.13
C ALA A 267 -23.32 4.79 -7.99
N PHE A 268 -24.63 4.61 -7.89
CA PHE A 268 -25.41 3.72 -8.74
C PHE A 268 -26.06 4.53 -9.88
N PRO A 269 -26.50 3.88 -10.97
CA PRO A 269 -27.29 4.54 -12.00
C PRO A 269 -28.48 5.26 -11.40
N ARG A 270 -28.86 6.40 -12.01
CA ARG A 270 -30.06 7.11 -11.58
C ARG A 270 -31.28 6.21 -11.78
N ASP A 271 -32.17 6.26 -10.80
CA ASP A 271 -33.39 5.49 -10.80
C ASP A 271 -34.43 6.12 -11.71
N ASP A 272 -35.21 5.27 -12.38
CA ASP A 272 -36.24 5.64 -13.35
C ASP A 272 -37.44 4.73 -13.11
N GLN A 273 -38.50 5.28 -12.51
CA GLN A 273 -39.67 4.53 -12.06
C GLN A 273 -40.47 3.92 -13.22
N SER A 274 -40.33 4.43 -14.44
CA SER A 274 -41.03 3.91 -15.62
C SER A 274 -40.57 2.51 -16.03
N LYS A 275 -39.34 2.13 -15.64
CA LYS A 275 -38.76 0.83 -15.95
C LYS A 275 -39.21 -0.23 -14.95
N LYS A 276 -39.19 -1.49 -15.36
CA LYS A 276 -39.40 -2.63 -14.45
C LYS A 276 -38.28 -2.71 -13.40
N CYS A 277 -38.59 -3.22 -12.22
CA CYS A 277 -37.61 -3.46 -11.16
C CYS A 277 -36.47 -4.34 -11.66
N HIS A 278 -35.22 -3.87 -11.50
CA HIS A 278 -34.02 -4.61 -11.89
C HIS A 278 -32.83 -4.26 -10.98
N LEU A 279 -31.84 -5.15 -10.97
CA LEU A 279 -30.57 -4.93 -10.28
C LEU A 279 -29.61 -4.13 -11.17
N THR A 280 -28.73 -3.36 -10.53
CA THR A 280 -27.83 -2.42 -11.23
C THR A 280 -26.35 -2.80 -11.19
N ALA A 281 -26.00 -3.86 -10.45
CA ALA A 281 -24.63 -4.28 -10.24
C ALA A 281 -24.54 -5.77 -9.91
N PHE A 282 -23.37 -6.35 -10.17
CA PHE A 282 -23.05 -7.76 -9.91
C PHE A 282 -21.61 -7.92 -9.43
N LEU A 283 -21.27 -9.11 -8.92
CA LEU A 283 -19.91 -9.46 -8.51
C LEU A 283 -19.36 -10.59 -9.35
N GLY A 284 -18.17 -10.38 -9.90
CA GLY A 284 -17.42 -11.40 -10.61
C GLY A 284 -15.98 -11.51 -10.11
N TYR A 285 -15.27 -12.50 -10.63
CA TYR A 285 -13.87 -12.77 -10.30
C TYR A 285 -13.07 -12.84 -11.59
N LYS A 286 -12.01 -12.03 -11.66
CA LYS A 286 -11.16 -12.01 -12.85
C LYS A 286 -10.44 -13.35 -13.01
N ALA A 287 -10.81 -14.13 -14.03
CA ALA A 287 -10.20 -15.42 -14.32
C ALA A 287 -8.87 -15.24 -15.06
N GLY A 288 -8.91 -14.50 -16.16
CA GLY A 288 -7.76 -14.29 -17.03
C GLY A 288 -8.09 -13.39 -18.19
N MET A 289 -7.20 -13.40 -19.18
CA MET A 289 -7.39 -12.67 -20.43
C MET A 289 -7.09 -13.62 -21.57
N THR A 290 -7.82 -13.44 -22.67
CA THR A 290 -7.53 -14.04 -23.96
C THR A 290 -7.71 -12.99 -25.05
N HIS A 291 -7.63 -13.37 -26.31
CA HIS A 291 -8.00 -12.52 -27.42
C HIS A 291 -9.06 -13.19 -28.28
N ILE A 292 -9.78 -12.36 -29.01
CA ILE A 292 -10.81 -12.78 -29.96
C ILE A 292 -10.51 -12.18 -31.32
N VAL A 293 -11.06 -12.77 -32.37
CA VAL A 293 -11.24 -12.11 -33.65
C VAL A 293 -12.72 -11.80 -33.82
N ARG A 294 -13.01 -10.58 -34.25
CA ARG A 294 -14.36 -10.15 -34.62
C ARG A 294 -14.29 -9.32 -35.88
N GLU A 295 -15.42 -9.23 -36.57
CA GLU A 295 -15.59 -8.24 -37.63
C GLU A 295 -16.00 -6.89 -37.03
N VAL A 296 -15.45 -5.80 -37.57
CA VAL A 296 -15.75 -4.44 -37.09
C VAL A 296 -16.83 -3.79 -37.93
N GLU A 297 -17.92 -3.39 -37.30
CA GLU A 297 -19.03 -2.72 -37.97
C GLU A 297 -19.07 -1.23 -37.62
N LYS A 298 -18.14 -0.48 -38.24
CA LYS A 298 -18.01 0.98 -38.04
C LYS A 298 -17.94 1.73 -39.36
N PRO A 299 -19.07 2.12 -39.96
CA PRO A 299 -19.08 2.92 -41.17
C PRO A 299 -18.20 4.17 -41.03
N GLY A 300 -17.30 4.39 -41.99
CA GLY A 300 -16.30 5.47 -41.98
C GLY A 300 -14.93 5.10 -41.41
N SER A 301 -14.78 3.93 -40.77
CA SER A 301 -13.47 3.41 -40.35
C SER A 301 -12.79 2.61 -41.46
N LYS A 302 -11.45 2.70 -41.57
CA LYS A 302 -10.64 1.82 -42.44
C LYS A 302 -10.76 0.33 -42.10
N LEU A 303 -11.21 0.03 -40.89
CA LEU A 303 -11.45 -1.32 -40.38
C LEU A 303 -12.88 -1.82 -40.60
N HIS A 304 -13.78 -1.01 -41.19
CA HIS A 304 -15.16 -1.45 -41.43
C HIS A 304 -15.19 -2.73 -42.28
N LYS A 305 -15.97 -3.73 -41.85
CA LYS A 305 -16.09 -5.06 -42.47
C LYS A 305 -14.75 -5.80 -42.59
N LYS A 306 -13.80 -5.46 -41.72
CA LYS A 306 -12.52 -6.18 -41.59
C LYS A 306 -12.44 -6.83 -40.23
N GLU A 307 -11.67 -7.91 -40.21
CA GLU A 307 -11.38 -8.62 -38.99
C GLU A 307 -10.37 -7.86 -38.15
N THR A 308 -10.58 -7.87 -36.85
CA THR A 308 -9.67 -7.29 -35.89
C THR A 308 -9.48 -8.23 -34.72
N CYS A 309 -8.25 -8.30 -34.24
CA CYS A 309 -7.91 -9.01 -33.01
C CYS A 309 -8.07 -8.05 -31.83
N GLU A 310 -8.92 -8.40 -30.87
CA GLU A 310 -9.11 -7.63 -29.65
C GLU A 310 -8.82 -8.47 -28.42
N ALA A 311 -8.07 -7.88 -27.47
CA ALA A 311 -7.90 -8.47 -26.16
C ALA A 311 -9.21 -8.42 -25.36
N VAL A 312 -9.52 -9.49 -24.65
CA VAL A 312 -10.69 -9.59 -23.76
C VAL A 312 -10.28 -10.11 -22.39
N THR A 313 -11.00 -9.70 -21.36
CA THR A 313 -10.88 -10.31 -20.03
C THR A 313 -12.06 -11.22 -19.78
N ILE A 314 -11.80 -12.42 -19.25
CA ILE A 314 -12.83 -13.34 -18.77
C ILE A 314 -13.02 -13.13 -17.27
N VAL A 315 -14.26 -12.84 -16.89
CA VAL A 315 -14.69 -12.67 -15.49
C VAL A 315 -15.67 -13.78 -15.18
N GLU A 316 -15.30 -14.70 -14.29
CA GLU A 316 -16.21 -15.75 -13.81
C GLU A 316 -17.21 -15.12 -12.83
N THR A 317 -18.50 -15.33 -13.07
CA THR A 317 -19.63 -14.68 -12.42
C THR A 317 -20.59 -15.73 -11.89
N PRO A 318 -20.24 -16.45 -10.80
CA PRO A 318 -21.18 -17.40 -10.20
C PRO A 318 -22.46 -16.66 -9.75
N PRO A 319 -23.63 -17.31 -9.80
CA PRO A 319 -24.89 -16.69 -9.36
C PRO A 319 -24.77 -16.12 -7.95
N ILE A 320 -25.31 -14.92 -7.74
CA ILE A 320 -25.35 -14.29 -6.42
C ILE A 320 -26.64 -14.66 -5.70
N VAL A 321 -26.59 -14.77 -4.38
CA VAL A 321 -27.79 -15.02 -3.55
C VAL A 321 -28.15 -13.74 -2.82
N ILE A 322 -29.41 -13.33 -2.92
CA ILE A 322 -29.94 -12.19 -2.17
C ILE A 322 -30.33 -12.67 -0.78
N VAL A 323 -29.81 -12.00 0.24
CA VAL A 323 -29.94 -12.41 1.65
C VAL A 323 -30.47 -11.31 2.56
N GLY A 324 -30.80 -10.16 1.99
CA GLY A 324 -31.40 -9.08 2.77
C GLY A 324 -31.75 -7.88 1.92
N LEU A 325 -32.41 -6.92 2.56
CA LEU A 325 -32.89 -5.67 2.00
C LEU A 325 -32.52 -4.54 2.96
N VAL A 326 -32.05 -3.42 2.43
CA VAL A 326 -31.72 -2.22 3.18
C VAL A 326 -32.44 -1.05 2.55
N ALA A 327 -33.18 -0.32 3.37
CA ALA A 327 -33.82 0.91 2.97
C ALA A 327 -32.99 2.13 3.37
N TYR A 328 -32.97 3.11 2.49
CA TYR A 328 -32.33 4.40 2.71
C TYR A 328 -33.35 5.53 2.57
N VAL A 329 -33.35 6.43 3.53
CA VAL A 329 -34.10 7.68 3.51
C VAL A 329 -33.17 8.84 3.16
N LYS A 330 -33.62 9.73 2.28
CA LYS A 330 -32.90 10.94 1.93
C LYS A 330 -33.08 11.97 3.05
N THR A 331 -31.96 12.36 3.65
CA THR A 331 -31.88 13.46 4.62
C THR A 331 -31.07 14.61 4.00
N PRO A 332 -31.12 15.83 4.57
CA PRO A 332 -30.29 16.94 4.10
C PRO A 332 -28.78 16.63 4.13
N ARG A 333 -28.34 15.70 4.99
CA ARG A 333 -26.93 15.25 5.09
C ARG A 333 -26.59 14.08 4.16
N GLY A 334 -27.52 13.65 3.31
CA GLY A 334 -27.39 12.50 2.42
C GLY A 334 -28.28 11.32 2.80
N LEU A 335 -27.98 10.14 2.25
CA LEU A 335 -28.76 8.92 2.50
C LEU A 335 -28.41 8.32 3.88
N ARG A 336 -29.41 8.14 4.73
CA ARG A 336 -29.28 7.41 6.01
C ARG A 336 -29.98 6.07 5.89
N THR A 337 -29.39 5.02 6.45
CA THR A 337 -30.05 3.71 6.58
C THR A 337 -31.26 3.85 7.50
N LEU A 338 -32.44 3.44 7.03
CA LEU A 338 -33.67 3.40 7.82
C LEU A 338 -33.69 2.16 8.68
N ASN A 339 -33.65 0.99 8.04
CA ASN A 339 -33.63 -0.33 8.63
C ASN A 339 -33.04 -1.35 7.63
N SER A 340 -32.84 -2.58 8.10
CA SER A 340 -32.41 -3.71 7.27
C SER A 340 -33.20 -4.96 7.65
N VAL A 341 -33.74 -5.65 6.66
CA VAL A 341 -34.40 -6.95 6.80
C VAL A 341 -33.49 -8.01 6.18
N TRP A 342 -33.30 -9.14 6.86
CA TRP A 342 -32.46 -10.24 6.38
C TRP A 342 -33.32 -11.46 6.10
N ALA A 343 -32.86 -12.34 5.21
CA ALA A 343 -33.47 -13.63 4.94
C ALA A 343 -33.41 -14.57 6.17
N GLN A 344 -34.27 -15.59 6.19
CA GLN A 344 -34.34 -16.57 7.29
C GLN A 344 -33.10 -17.47 7.28
N HIS A 345 -32.79 -18.05 6.13
CA HIS A 345 -31.69 -18.97 5.96
C HIS A 345 -30.49 -18.29 5.30
N LEU A 346 -29.41 -18.16 6.07
CA LEU A 346 -28.14 -17.63 5.59
C LEU A 346 -27.12 -18.75 5.40
N SER A 347 -26.54 -18.82 4.20
CA SER A 347 -25.48 -19.78 3.88
C SER A 347 -24.26 -19.63 4.81
N GLU A 348 -23.53 -20.74 5.04
CA GLU A 348 -22.30 -20.71 5.84
C GLU A 348 -21.27 -19.72 5.28
N ASP A 349 -21.21 -19.58 3.95
CA ASP A 349 -20.24 -18.74 3.25
C ASP A 349 -20.43 -17.25 3.51
N VAL A 350 -21.69 -16.80 3.64
CA VAL A 350 -21.99 -15.43 4.07
C VAL A 350 -21.84 -15.26 5.58
N ARG A 351 -22.17 -16.28 6.38
CA ARG A 351 -21.95 -16.24 7.84
C ARG A 351 -20.47 -16.09 8.18
N ARG A 352 -19.57 -16.70 7.39
CA ARG A 352 -18.11 -16.48 7.45
C ARG A 352 -17.71 -15.01 7.27
N ARG A 353 -18.54 -14.16 6.65
CA ARG A 353 -18.28 -12.72 6.49
C ARG A 353 -18.15 -12.01 7.83
N PHE A 354 -18.98 -12.40 8.79
CA PHE A 354 -19.12 -11.77 10.11
C PHE A 354 -18.06 -12.22 11.12
N TYR A 355 -17.18 -13.15 10.74
CA TYR A 355 -16.06 -13.60 11.56
C TYR A 355 -14.72 -13.28 10.90
N LYS A 356 -13.74 -12.89 11.73
CA LYS A 356 -12.32 -12.89 11.32
C LYS A 356 -11.78 -14.33 11.37
N ASN A 357 -11.96 -15.00 12.51
CA ASN A 357 -11.49 -16.37 12.76
C ASN A 357 -12.67 -17.35 12.83
N TRP A 358 -13.13 -17.85 11.68
CA TRP A 358 -14.31 -18.73 11.61
C TRP A 358 -14.16 -20.01 12.42
N CYS A 359 -13.02 -20.71 12.31
CA CYS A 359 -12.83 -22.02 12.91
C CYS A 359 -12.81 -21.98 14.45
N LYS A 360 -12.26 -20.91 15.04
CA LYS A 360 -12.20 -20.70 16.51
C LYS A 360 -13.48 -20.08 17.08
N SER A 361 -14.43 -19.67 16.24
CA SER A 361 -15.65 -18.98 16.68
C SER A 361 -16.80 -19.97 16.97
N LYS A 362 -17.70 -19.60 17.88
CA LYS A 362 -18.94 -20.36 18.17
C LYS A 362 -19.97 -20.37 17.01
N LYS A 363 -19.70 -19.65 15.91
CA LYS A 363 -20.55 -19.59 14.70
C LYS A 363 -22.04 -19.31 15.01
N LYS A 364 -22.33 -18.32 15.86
CA LYS A 364 -23.70 -17.90 16.25
C LYS A 364 -24.29 -16.72 15.46
N ALA A 365 -23.64 -16.25 14.40
CA ALA A 365 -24.14 -15.15 13.59
C ALA A 365 -25.51 -15.52 12.98
N PHE A 366 -26.48 -14.61 13.14
CA PHE A 366 -27.87 -14.69 12.66
C PHE A 366 -28.74 -15.82 13.25
N THR A 367 -28.28 -16.60 14.23
CA THR A 367 -29.09 -17.68 14.80
C THR A 367 -30.36 -17.17 15.48
N LYS A 368 -30.27 -16.11 16.28
CA LYS A 368 -31.44 -15.46 16.90
C LYS A 368 -32.35 -14.75 15.90
N TYR A 369 -31.79 -14.29 14.78
CA TYR A 369 -32.56 -13.59 13.76
C TYR A 369 -33.41 -14.57 12.96
N ALA A 370 -32.86 -15.74 12.62
CA ALA A 370 -33.60 -16.81 11.94
C ALA A 370 -34.85 -17.23 12.73
N LEU A 371 -34.75 -17.34 14.06
CA LEU A 371 -35.87 -17.68 14.94
C LEU A 371 -37.03 -16.66 14.91
N LYS A 372 -36.79 -15.42 14.44
CA LYS A 372 -37.88 -14.44 14.27
C LYS A 372 -38.88 -14.89 13.21
N TYR A 373 -38.46 -15.67 12.22
CA TYR A 373 -39.35 -16.21 11.19
C TYR A 373 -40.20 -17.38 11.69
N ASP A 374 -39.85 -17.99 12.82
CA ASP A 374 -40.61 -19.10 13.39
C ASP A 374 -41.73 -18.61 14.32
N SER A 375 -41.53 -17.45 14.98
CA SER A 375 -42.51 -16.84 15.90
C SER A 375 -43.44 -15.84 15.21
N ASP A 376 -44.72 -15.83 15.54
CA ASP A 376 -45.70 -14.89 14.96
C ASP A 376 -45.38 -13.43 15.30
N ALA A 377 -44.89 -13.18 16.52
CA ALA A 377 -44.41 -11.86 16.92
C ALA A 377 -43.24 -11.38 16.06
N GLY A 378 -42.29 -12.27 15.73
CA GLY A 378 -41.13 -11.95 14.89
C GLY A 378 -41.51 -11.74 13.42
N LYS A 379 -42.43 -12.53 12.87
CA LYS A 379 -43.00 -12.31 11.52
C LYS A 379 -43.68 -10.94 11.43
N LYS A 380 -44.48 -10.58 12.44
CA LYS A 380 -45.13 -9.25 12.52
C LYS A 380 -44.11 -8.12 12.61
N GLU A 381 -43.00 -8.32 13.35
CA GLU A 381 -41.90 -7.36 13.38
C GLU A 381 -41.29 -7.16 11.98
N ILE A 382 -40.99 -8.25 11.25
CA ILE A 382 -40.43 -8.18 9.90
C ILE A 382 -41.38 -7.46 8.93
N GLN A 383 -42.67 -7.80 8.98
CA GLN A 383 -43.68 -7.16 8.15
C GLN A 383 -43.77 -5.65 8.44
N MET A 384 -43.76 -5.25 9.71
CA MET A 384 -43.72 -3.83 10.10
C MET A 384 -42.45 -3.13 9.60
N GLN A 385 -41.30 -3.82 9.57
CA GLN A 385 -40.08 -3.26 8.99
C GLN A 385 -40.23 -3.05 7.48
N LEU A 386 -40.82 -4.00 6.75
CA LEU A 386 -41.08 -3.88 5.31
C LEU A 386 -42.05 -2.72 5.00
N GLU A 387 -43.13 -2.58 5.78
CA GLU A 387 -44.07 -1.46 5.64
C GLU A 387 -43.40 -0.10 5.88
N LYS A 388 -42.52 -0.01 6.89
CA LYS A 388 -41.69 1.18 7.12
C LYS A 388 -40.78 1.49 5.93
N MET A 389 -40.24 0.47 5.26
CA MET A 389 -39.46 0.66 4.04
C MET A 389 -40.33 1.22 2.93
N LYS A 390 -41.51 0.63 2.67
CA LYS A 390 -42.42 1.10 1.62
C LYS A 390 -42.85 2.55 1.82
N LYS A 391 -43.09 2.97 3.07
CA LYS A 391 -43.57 4.31 3.41
C LYS A 391 -42.49 5.39 3.39
N TYR A 392 -41.31 5.13 3.94
CA TYR A 392 -40.31 6.19 4.20
C TYR A 392 -39.03 6.05 3.36
N ALA A 393 -38.80 4.92 2.69
CA ALA A 393 -37.59 4.75 1.91
C ALA A 393 -37.65 5.58 0.63
N THR A 394 -36.51 6.16 0.28
CA THR A 394 -36.28 6.83 -1.00
C THR A 394 -35.45 5.97 -1.95
N VAL A 395 -34.60 5.10 -1.40
CA VAL A 395 -33.75 4.19 -2.16
C VAL A 395 -33.75 2.84 -1.45
N VAL A 396 -33.95 1.77 -2.22
CA VAL A 396 -33.95 0.39 -1.71
C VAL A 396 -32.77 -0.35 -2.31
N ARG A 397 -32.05 -1.11 -1.49
CA ARG A 397 -30.91 -1.92 -1.93
C ARG A 397 -31.04 -3.34 -1.41
N VAL A 398 -30.82 -4.33 -2.26
CA VAL A 398 -30.63 -5.71 -1.80
C VAL A 398 -29.22 -5.90 -1.27
N ILE A 399 -29.06 -6.72 -0.24
CA ILE A 399 -27.80 -7.28 0.18
C ILE A 399 -27.66 -8.63 -0.51
N ALA A 400 -26.66 -8.76 -1.39
CA ALA A 400 -26.35 -9.99 -2.09
C ALA A 400 -24.94 -10.46 -1.78
N HIS A 401 -24.73 -11.77 -1.82
CA HIS A 401 -23.39 -12.35 -1.72
C HIS A 401 -23.07 -13.30 -2.87
N THR A 402 -21.80 -13.38 -3.21
CA THR A 402 -21.26 -14.34 -4.17
C THR A 402 -21.24 -15.76 -3.59
N GLN A 403 -21.42 -16.77 -4.44
CA GLN A 403 -21.22 -18.17 -4.09
C GLN A 403 -19.80 -18.63 -4.41
N ILE A 404 -18.85 -18.25 -3.55
CA ILE A 404 -17.42 -18.42 -3.84
C ILE A 404 -16.99 -19.89 -3.93
N ARG A 405 -17.68 -20.81 -3.24
CA ARG A 405 -17.39 -22.26 -3.29
C ARG A 405 -17.72 -22.91 -4.62
N LYS A 406 -18.63 -22.34 -5.42
CA LYS A 406 -18.93 -22.84 -6.77
C LYS A 406 -17.72 -22.67 -7.69
N MET A 407 -16.80 -21.75 -7.38
CA MET A 407 -15.58 -21.56 -8.16
C MET A 407 -14.44 -22.44 -7.65
N LYS A 408 -13.96 -23.36 -8.49
CA LYS A 408 -12.82 -24.24 -8.16
C LYS A 408 -11.48 -23.52 -8.17
N GLY A 409 -11.38 -22.40 -8.90
CA GLY A 409 -10.14 -21.63 -9.04
C GLY A 409 -9.70 -20.88 -7.77
N LEU A 410 -10.58 -20.69 -6.78
CA LEU A 410 -10.30 -19.92 -5.56
C LEU A 410 -10.27 -20.82 -4.32
N LYS A 411 -9.22 -20.64 -3.48
CA LYS A 411 -9.12 -21.30 -2.18
C LYS A 411 -10.00 -20.66 -1.08
N GLN A 412 -10.52 -19.45 -1.34
CA GLN A 412 -11.27 -18.67 -0.35
C GLN A 412 -12.69 -19.21 -0.19
N LYS A 413 -13.10 -19.49 1.06
CA LYS A 413 -14.46 -19.94 1.42
C LYS A 413 -15.38 -18.79 1.88
N LYS A 414 -14.82 -17.61 2.14
CA LYS A 414 -15.55 -16.44 2.66
C LYS A 414 -16.21 -15.68 1.51
N ALA A 415 -17.54 -15.60 1.49
CA ALA A 415 -18.26 -14.87 0.46
C ALA A 415 -17.97 -13.36 0.47
N HIS A 416 -18.14 -12.71 -0.68
CA HIS A 416 -18.15 -11.26 -0.78
C HIS A 416 -19.60 -10.75 -0.70
N LEU A 417 -19.88 -9.92 0.29
CA LEU A 417 -21.21 -9.35 0.57
C LEU A 417 -21.31 -7.91 0.08
N MET A 418 -22.28 -7.56 -0.76
CA MET A 418 -22.48 -6.20 -1.23
C MET A 418 -23.94 -5.79 -1.27
N GLU A 419 -24.15 -4.47 -1.16
CA GLU A 419 -25.42 -3.86 -1.50
C GLU A 419 -25.49 -3.61 -3.01
N ILE A 420 -26.62 -3.94 -3.63
CA ILE A 420 -26.98 -3.60 -5.01
C ILE A 420 -28.24 -2.76 -4.96
N GLN A 421 -28.26 -1.61 -5.63
CA GLN A 421 -29.46 -0.79 -5.71
C GLN A 421 -30.46 -1.40 -6.69
N ILE A 422 -31.72 -1.47 -6.26
CA ILE A 422 -32.85 -1.83 -7.13
C ILE A 422 -33.34 -0.55 -7.78
N ASN A 423 -33.40 -0.53 -9.11
CA ASN A 423 -33.96 0.57 -9.88
C ASN A 423 -35.21 0.10 -10.62
N GLY A 424 -36.07 1.04 -11.01
CA GLY A 424 -37.35 0.73 -11.68
C GLY A 424 -38.51 0.53 -10.71
N GLY A 425 -39.72 0.85 -11.15
CA GLY A 425 -40.95 0.72 -10.37
C GLY A 425 -41.06 1.70 -9.19
N THR A 426 -42.16 1.61 -8.46
CA THR A 426 -42.36 2.37 -7.23
C THR A 426 -41.50 1.80 -6.09
N ILE A 427 -41.40 2.52 -4.97
CA ILE A 427 -40.65 2.04 -3.80
C ILE A 427 -41.27 0.75 -3.24
N ALA A 428 -42.60 0.63 -3.25
CA ALA A 428 -43.29 -0.59 -2.83
C ALA A 428 -42.88 -1.79 -3.71
N ASP A 429 -42.93 -1.61 -5.03
CA ASP A 429 -42.55 -2.65 -6.00
C ASP A 429 -41.10 -3.09 -5.81
N LYS A 430 -40.19 -2.17 -5.47
CA LYS A 430 -38.78 -2.49 -5.18
C LYS A 430 -38.62 -3.31 -3.91
N VAL A 431 -39.36 -2.97 -2.86
CA VAL A 431 -39.34 -3.72 -1.59
C VAL A 431 -39.86 -5.14 -1.84
N ASP A 432 -40.98 -5.27 -2.55
CA ASP A 432 -41.59 -6.57 -2.87
C ASP A 432 -40.70 -7.39 -3.79
N TYR A 433 -40.14 -6.77 -4.84
CA TYR A 433 -39.14 -7.41 -5.69
C TYR A 433 -37.94 -7.91 -4.87
N GLY A 434 -37.38 -7.07 -4.00
CA GLY A 434 -36.24 -7.45 -3.16
C GLY A 434 -36.56 -8.61 -2.21
N TYR A 435 -37.72 -8.58 -1.56
CA TYR A 435 -38.15 -9.60 -0.60
C TYR A 435 -38.49 -10.93 -1.28
N ASN A 436 -39.19 -10.90 -2.42
CA ASN A 436 -39.54 -12.09 -3.21
C ASN A 436 -38.31 -12.82 -3.77
N PHE A 437 -37.17 -12.13 -3.88
CA PHE A 437 -35.90 -12.68 -4.32
C PHE A 437 -35.00 -13.16 -3.17
N PHE A 438 -35.46 -13.12 -1.91
CA PHE A 438 -34.69 -13.68 -0.80
C PHE A 438 -34.41 -15.16 -1.00
N GLU A 439 -33.16 -15.56 -0.70
CA GLU A 439 -32.65 -16.93 -0.79
C GLU A 439 -32.59 -17.51 -2.21
N LYS A 440 -33.06 -16.76 -3.21
CA LYS A 440 -33.00 -17.13 -4.62
C LYS A 440 -31.69 -16.70 -5.25
N GLU A 441 -31.25 -17.48 -6.23
CA GLU A 441 -30.08 -17.17 -7.03
C GLU A 441 -30.44 -16.20 -8.16
N VAL A 442 -29.61 -15.18 -8.35
CA VAL A 442 -29.69 -14.28 -9.49
C VAL A 442 -28.46 -14.52 -10.38
N PRO A 443 -28.66 -15.04 -11.60
CA PRO A 443 -27.59 -15.21 -12.58
C PRO A 443 -27.21 -13.87 -13.24
N ILE A 444 -26.09 -13.85 -13.95
CA ILE A 444 -25.51 -12.63 -14.53
C ILE A 444 -26.33 -12.07 -15.70
N ASP A 445 -26.95 -12.95 -16.49
CA ASP A 445 -27.80 -12.65 -17.65
C ASP A 445 -29.11 -11.93 -17.26
N ALA A 446 -29.56 -12.08 -16.01
CA ALA A 446 -30.69 -11.34 -15.47
C ALA A 446 -30.35 -9.86 -15.14
N VAL A 447 -29.07 -9.48 -15.09
CA VAL A 447 -28.61 -8.14 -14.68
C VAL A 447 -27.98 -7.37 -15.84
N PHE A 448 -27.20 -8.04 -16.68
CA PHE A 448 -26.53 -7.44 -17.83
C PHE A 448 -26.91 -8.16 -19.10
N GLN A 449 -26.89 -7.41 -20.20
CA GLN A 449 -27.17 -7.93 -21.54
C GLN A 449 -25.89 -8.01 -22.38
N LYS A 450 -25.93 -8.85 -23.41
CA LYS A 450 -24.91 -8.85 -24.46
C LYS A 450 -24.88 -7.46 -25.12
N ASP A 451 -23.70 -7.00 -25.52
CA ASP A 451 -23.44 -5.73 -26.21
C ASP A 451 -23.68 -4.46 -25.39
N GLU A 452 -24.15 -4.58 -24.15
CA GLU A 452 -24.23 -3.48 -23.19
C GLU A 452 -22.84 -2.97 -22.80
N MET A 453 -22.76 -1.68 -22.47
CA MET A 453 -21.60 -1.07 -21.84
C MET A 453 -21.73 -1.06 -20.32
N ILE A 454 -20.77 -1.65 -19.65
CA ILE A 454 -20.71 -1.73 -18.20
C ILE A 454 -19.49 -1.00 -17.64
N ASP A 455 -19.57 -0.60 -16.38
CA ASP A 455 -18.46 -0.04 -15.63
C ASP A 455 -17.90 -1.08 -14.66
N ILE A 456 -16.60 -1.24 -14.66
CA ILE A 456 -15.90 -2.18 -13.79
C ILE A 456 -15.24 -1.43 -12.65
N ILE A 457 -15.60 -1.79 -11.43
CA ILE A 457 -15.10 -1.18 -10.22
C ILE A 457 -14.31 -2.22 -9.45
N GLY A 458 -13.06 -1.92 -9.15
CA GLY A 458 -12.20 -2.87 -8.46
C GLY A 458 -10.98 -2.22 -7.84
N VAL A 459 -10.08 -3.09 -7.39
CA VAL A 459 -8.82 -2.69 -6.76
C VAL A 459 -7.69 -3.14 -7.67
N THR A 460 -6.80 -2.22 -8.04
CA THR A 460 -5.68 -2.51 -8.94
C THR A 460 -4.65 -3.48 -8.34
N LYS A 461 -3.87 -4.18 -9.16
CA LYS A 461 -2.77 -5.03 -8.68
C LYS A 461 -1.84 -4.20 -7.78
N GLY A 462 -1.52 -4.73 -6.60
CA GLY A 462 -0.58 -4.08 -5.68
C GLY A 462 0.84 -4.24 -6.20
N LYS A 463 1.62 -3.15 -6.19
CA LYS A 463 3.04 -3.17 -6.55
C LYS A 463 3.96 -2.82 -5.38
N GLY A 464 3.40 -2.46 -4.22
CA GLY A 464 4.15 -2.10 -3.02
C GLY A 464 4.62 -0.65 -3.06
N TYR A 465 5.74 -0.38 -2.40
CA TYR A 465 6.39 0.93 -2.41
C TYR A 465 7.18 1.09 -3.72
N GLU A 466 6.87 2.11 -4.51
CA GLU A 466 7.57 2.39 -5.76
C GLU A 466 8.14 3.82 -5.81
N GLY A 467 9.23 3.98 -6.57
CA GLY A 467 9.85 5.27 -6.83
C GLY A 467 9.00 6.21 -7.70
N VAL A 468 9.42 7.47 -7.80
CA VAL A 468 8.68 8.52 -8.52
C VAL A 468 8.48 8.19 -10.00
N VAL A 469 9.43 7.52 -10.65
CA VAL A 469 9.40 7.21 -12.09
C VAL A 469 8.23 6.30 -12.43
N THR A 470 8.09 5.15 -11.76
CA THR A 470 7.00 4.19 -12.06
C THR A 470 5.68 4.58 -11.40
N ARG A 471 5.73 5.30 -10.26
CA ARG A 471 4.54 5.79 -9.59
C ARG A 471 3.90 6.92 -10.42
N TRP A 472 4.65 7.96 -10.77
CA TRP A 472 4.11 9.19 -11.39
C TRP A 472 4.38 9.33 -12.88
N GLY A 473 5.28 8.53 -13.45
CA GLY A 473 5.67 8.64 -14.87
C GLY A 473 6.64 9.79 -15.13
N VAL A 474 7.37 10.25 -14.11
CA VAL A 474 8.40 11.29 -14.31
C VAL A 474 9.59 10.73 -15.06
N THR A 475 10.18 11.56 -15.93
CA THR A 475 11.40 11.22 -16.65
C THR A 475 12.56 11.00 -15.67
N ARG A 476 13.47 10.09 -16.02
CA ARG A 476 14.73 9.88 -15.28
C ARG A 476 15.64 11.09 -15.50
N LEU A 477 16.48 11.42 -14.52
CA LEU A 477 17.50 12.45 -14.69
C LEU A 477 18.60 11.97 -15.67
N PRO A 478 19.47 12.85 -16.18
CA PRO A 478 20.57 12.47 -17.04
C PRO A 478 21.58 11.52 -16.36
N ARG A 479 22.24 10.65 -17.12
CA ARG A 479 23.12 9.59 -16.60
C ARG A 479 24.20 10.10 -15.64
N LYS A 480 24.77 11.28 -15.89
CA LYS A 480 25.85 11.90 -15.09
C LYS A 480 25.35 12.60 -13.81
N THR A 481 24.12 12.37 -13.37
CA THR A 481 23.58 12.99 -12.16
C THR A 481 24.14 12.32 -10.90
N HIS A 482 24.69 13.13 -9.98
CA HIS A 482 25.17 12.67 -8.69
C HIS A 482 24.01 12.37 -7.71
N ARG A 483 24.23 11.41 -6.79
CA ARG A 483 23.26 10.97 -5.77
C ARG A 483 21.90 10.51 -6.36
N GLY A 484 21.93 9.81 -7.49
CA GLY A 484 20.80 9.01 -8.00
C GLY A 484 20.02 9.59 -9.19
N LEU A 485 19.60 8.69 -10.08
CA LEU A 485 18.97 8.99 -11.38
C LEU A 485 17.44 9.06 -11.34
N ARG A 486 16.80 8.26 -10.47
CA ARG A 486 15.34 8.01 -10.47
C ARG A 486 14.62 8.85 -9.42
N LYS A 487 14.87 10.16 -9.44
CA LYS A 487 14.30 11.15 -8.51
C LYS A 487 13.72 12.35 -9.26
N VAL A 488 12.89 13.13 -8.58
CA VAL A 488 12.53 14.47 -9.05
C VAL A 488 13.64 15.41 -8.58
N ALA A 489 14.19 16.23 -9.48
CA ALA A 489 15.32 17.11 -9.15
C ALA A 489 14.91 18.22 -8.16
N CYS A 490 13.92 19.04 -8.52
CA CYS A 490 13.40 20.11 -7.68
C CYS A 490 11.99 19.76 -7.17
N ILE A 491 11.79 19.77 -5.85
CA ILE A 491 10.53 19.40 -5.19
C ILE A 491 9.68 20.61 -4.75
N GLY A 492 10.13 21.83 -5.03
CA GLY A 492 9.45 23.07 -4.68
C GLY A 492 10.38 24.27 -4.81
N ALA A 493 9.82 25.46 -4.97
CA ALA A 493 10.57 26.71 -4.84
C ALA A 493 10.87 26.99 -3.36
N TRP A 494 11.75 27.96 -3.08
CA TRP A 494 12.01 28.42 -1.71
C TRP A 494 10.73 28.94 -1.04
N HIS A 495 10.00 29.80 -1.73
CA HIS A 495 8.70 30.31 -1.30
C HIS A 495 7.62 29.68 -2.20
N PRO A 496 6.66 28.92 -1.64
CA PRO A 496 6.37 28.70 -0.22
C PRO A 496 7.31 27.65 0.44
N ALA A 497 7.62 27.85 1.73
CA ALA A 497 8.49 26.97 2.53
C ALA A 497 7.82 25.64 2.94
N ARG A 498 7.16 24.98 1.99
CA ARG A 498 6.54 23.66 2.14
C ARG A 498 6.49 22.91 0.82
N VAL A 499 6.70 21.60 0.88
CA VAL A 499 6.52 20.75 -0.31
C VAL A 499 5.04 20.62 -0.63
N SER A 500 4.65 20.99 -1.85
CA SER A 500 3.26 20.86 -2.29
C SER A 500 2.83 19.40 -2.40
N TYR A 501 1.60 19.08 -2.00
CA TYR A 501 0.99 17.75 -2.15
C TYR A 501 0.91 17.31 -3.63
N THR A 502 1.00 18.27 -4.54
CA THR A 502 1.02 18.03 -5.98
C THR A 502 2.39 17.58 -6.48
N VAL A 503 3.45 17.60 -5.68
CA VAL A 503 4.78 17.18 -6.13
C VAL A 503 4.84 15.66 -6.21
N ALA A 504 5.40 15.14 -7.29
CA ALA A 504 5.57 13.70 -7.47
C ALA A 504 6.59 13.16 -6.45
N ARG A 505 6.12 12.31 -5.53
CA ARG A 505 6.95 11.64 -4.52
C ARG A 505 6.83 10.12 -4.60
N ALA A 506 7.84 9.39 -4.14
CA ALA A 506 7.79 7.94 -4.03
C ALA A 506 6.72 7.51 -3.01
N GLY A 507 6.32 6.23 -3.05
CA GLY A 507 5.32 5.70 -2.13
C GLY A 507 4.53 4.54 -2.71
N GLN A 508 3.43 4.19 -2.06
CA GLN A 508 2.55 3.10 -2.52
C GLN A 508 2.13 3.29 -3.99
N ASN A 509 2.30 2.24 -4.80
CA ASN A 509 1.70 2.11 -6.11
C ASN A 509 0.89 0.82 -6.22
N GLY A 510 -0.26 0.91 -6.89
CA GLY A 510 -1.21 -0.20 -6.98
C GLY A 510 -1.95 -0.48 -5.67
N TYR A 511 -2.91 -1.41 -5.72
CA TYR A 511 -3.90 -1.63 -4.66
C TYR A 511 -4.77 -0.39 -4.39
N HIS A 512 -5.08 0.35 -5.45
CA HIS A 512 -5.95 1.52 -5.42
C HIS A 512 -7.35 1.15 -5.91
N HIS A 513 -8.39 1.78 -5.34
CA HIS A 513 -9.75 1.68 -5.87
C HIS A 513 -9.86 2.47 -7.19
N ARG A 514 -10.35 1.82 -8.25
CA ARG A 514 -10.52 2.43 -9.58
C ARG A 514 -11.81 1.94 -10.22
N THR A 515 -12.34 2.79 -11.10
CA THR A 515 -13.46 2.49 -11.98
C THR A 515 -12.95 2.60 -13.42
N GLU A 516 -13.02 1.52 -14.17
CA GLU A 516 -12.85 1.52 -15.62
C GLU A 516 -14.25 1.57 -16.24
N MET A 517 -14.54 2.64 -16.97
CA MET A 517 -15.86 2.88 -17.53
C MET A 517 -15.98 2.33 -18.95
N ASN A 518 -17.22 2.15 -19.43
CA ASN A 518 -17.56 1.85 -20.82
C ASN A 518 -16.86 0.60 -21.38
N LYS A 519 -16.93 -0.49 -20.62
CA LYS A 519 -16.45 -1.81 -21.06
C LYS A 519 -17.60 -2.55 -21.72
N LYS A 520 -17.46 -2.83 -23.02
CA LYS A 520 -18.47 -3.56 -23.77
C LYS A 520 -18.47 -5.04 -23.38
N VAL A 521 -19.65 -5.59 -23.17
CA VAL A 521 -19.87 -7.03 -22.95
C VAL A 521 -19.96 -7.72 -24.31
N TYR A 522 -19.03 -8.62 -24.61
CA TYR A 522 -18.99 -9.33 -25.90
C TYR A 522 -19.76 -10.65 -25.88
N LYS A 523 -19.68 -11.35 -24.75
CA LYS A 523 -20.37 -12.62 -24.55
C LYS A 523 -20.71 -12.80 -23.09
N ILE A 524 -21.87 -13.38 -22.83
CA ILE A 524 -22.25 -13.91 -21.53
C ILE A 524 -22.36 -15.42 -21.74
N GLY A 525 -21.46 -16.18 -21.10
CA GLY A 525 -21.47 -17.63 -21.19
C GLY A 525 -22.20 -18.21 -19.98
N LYS A 526 -23.23 -19.02 -20.24
CA LYS A 526 -24.10 -19.58 -19.20
C LYS A 526 -23.99 -21.10 -19.18
N VAL A 527 -23.68 -21.66 -18.02
CA VAL A 527 -23.46 -23.10 -17.86
C VAL A 527 -24.68 -23.90 -18.33
N GLY A 528 -24.43 -24.96 -19.10
CA GLY A 528 -25.48 -25.83 -19.66
C GLY A 528 -26.15 -25.28 -20.92
N GLN A 529 -25.67 -24.14 -21.44
CA GLN A 529 -26.06 -23.61 -22.75
C GLN A 529 -24.84 -23.55 -23.66
N GLU A 530 -25.06 -23.65 -24.98
CA GLU A 530 -24.03 -23.47 -26.01
C GLU A 530 -23.30 -22.13 -25.91
N THR A 531 -23.95 -21.12 -25.31
CA THR A 531 -23.34 -19.83 -25.03
C THR A 531 -22.13 -19.92 -24.08
N HIS A 532 -22.03 -20.96 -23.25
CA HIS A 532 -20.86 -21.19 -22.39
C HIS A 532 -19.60 -21.50 -23.18
N ASP A 533 -19.73 -22.26 -24.26
CA ASP A 533 -18.57 -22.68 -25.05
C ASP A 533 -17.90 -21.47 -25.71
N ALA A 534 -16.63 -21.59 -26.07
CA ALA A 534 -15.90 -20.60 -26.83
C ALA A 534 -15.97 -20.82 -28.35
N SER A 535 -16.68 -21.86 -28.77
CA SER A 535 -17.02 -22.11 -30.18
C SER A 535 -17.81 -20.93 -30.77
N THR A 536 -17.51 -20.63 -32.03
CA THR A 536 -18.23 -19.64 -32.84
C THR A 536 -18.78 -20.34 -34.09
N GLU A 537 -19.68 -19.70 -34.83
CA GLU A 537 -20.26 -20.25 -36.07
C GLU A 537 -19.21 -20.61 -37.14
N PHE A 538 -18.00 -20.04 -37.04
CA PHE A 538 -16.90 -20.27 -37.97
C PHE A 538 -15.93 -21.35 -37.50
N ASP A 539 -16.00 -21.75 -36.23
CA ASP A 539 -15.14 -22.79 -35.66
C ASP A 539 -15.69 -24.17 -36.02
N ARG A 540 -14.82 -25.07 -36.51
CA ARG A 540 -15.18 -26.47 -36.80
C ARG A 540 -15.12 -27.37 -35.56
N THR A 541 -14.42 -26.93 -34.52
CA THR A 541 -14.17 -27.70 -33.31
C THR A 541 -14.85 -27.05 -32.13
N GLU A 542 -15.52 -27.87 -31.34
CA GLU A 542 -16.05 -27.44 -30.05
C GLU A 542 -14.91 -27.18 -29.08
N LYS A 543 -14.94 -26.03 -28.41
CA LYS A 543 -13.91 -25.63 -27.44
C LYS A 543 -14.54 -24.84 -26.30
N ASP A 544 -14.10 -25.11 -25.08
CA ASP A 544 -14.48 -24.35 -23.88
C ASP A 544 -13.69 -23.02 -23.80
N ILE A 545 -14.22 -22.02 -23.09
CA ILE A 545 -13.53 -20.75 -22.83
C ILE A 545 -12.24 -20.92 -22.01
N THR A 546 -12.12 -22.01 -21.27
CA THR A 546 -10.90 -22.34 -20.54
C THR A 546 -9.80 -22.72 -21.53
N PRO A 547 -8.66 -21.98 -21.56
CA PRO A 547 -7.58 -22.33 -22.46
C PRO A 547 -6.91 -23.65 -22.07
N MET A 548 -6.18 -24.28 -22.99
CA MET A 548 -5.44 -25.51 -22.71
C MET A 548 -4.51 -25.37 -21.49
N GLY A 549 -4.71 -26.25 -20.49
CA GLY A 549 -4.00 -26.21 -19.20
C GLY A 549 -4.59 -25.24 -18.18
N GLY A 550 -5.70 -24.58 -18.48
CA GLY A 550 -6.38 -23.61 -17.63
C GLY A 550 -5.77 -22.22 -17.68
N PHE A 551 -6.49 -21.23 -17.14
CA PHE A 551 -5.94 -19.88 -17.00
C PHE A 551 -4.80 -19.88 -15.98
N PRO A 552 -3.60 -19.35 -16.31
CA PRO A 552 -2.44 -19.43 -15.43
C PRO A 552 -2.70 -18.81 -14.07
N HIS A 553 -2.41 -19.55 -13.00
CA HIS A 553 -2.68 -19.17 -11.61
C HIS A 553 -4.16 -18.95 -11.25
N TYR A 554 -5.11 -19.30 -12.13
CA TYR A 554 -6.54 -19.28 -11.84
C TYR A 554 -7.12 -20.69 -11.84
N GLY A 555 -6.90 -21.43 -12.93
CA GLY A 555 -7.48 -22.75 -13.18
C GLY A 555 -8.56 -22.69 -14.26
N VAL A 556 -9.54 -23.59 -14.14
CA VAL A 556 -10.65 -23.76 -15.09
C VAL A 556 -11.81 -22.84 -14.72
N VAL A 557 -12.48 -22.27 -15.73
CA VAL A 557 -13.73 -21.51 -15.56
C VAL A 557 -14.88 -22.52 -15.69
N LYS A 558 -15.72 -22.65 -14.65
CA LYS A 558 -16.82 -23.63 -14.65
C LYS A 558 -18.18 -23.01 -14.39
N ALA A 559 -18.24 -21.86 -13.74
CA ALA A 559 -19.47 -21.11 -13.59
C ALA A 559 -19.74 -20.26 -14.84
N ASP A 560 -20.86 -19.54 -14.81
CA ASP A 560 -21.16 -18.51 -15.82
C ASP A 560 -20.00 -17.51 -15.87
N TYR A 561 -19.75 -16.94 -17.03
CA TYR A 561 -18.72 -15.93 -17.20
C TYR A 561 -19.20 -14.79 -18.09
N LEU A 562 -18.49 -13.68 -17.95
CA LEU A 562 -18.71 -12.49 -18.74
C LEU A 562 -17.39 -12.11 -19.44
N MET A 563 -17.46 -12.03 -20.77
CA MET A 563 -16.36 -11.61 -21.63
C MET A 563 -16.46 -10.10 -21.87
N ILE A 564 -15.50 -9.36 -21.33
CA ILE A 564 -15.43 -7.90 -21.46
C ILE A 564 -14.31 -7.48 -22.40
N LYS A 565 -14.55 -6.39 -23.12
CA LYS A 565 -13.55 -5.74 -23.96
C LYS A 565 -12.33 -5.27 -23.15
N GLY A 566 -11.15 -5.65 -23.61
CA GLY A 566 -9.87 -5.12 -23.16
C GLY A 566 -9.44 -5.60 -21.77
N CYS A 567 -8.60 -4.79 -21.13
CA CYS A 567 -8.11 -5.06 -19.79
C CYS A 567 -9.19 -4.79 -18.72
N CYS A 568 -8.92 -5.27 -17.50
CA CYS A 568 -9.74 -5.10 -16.33
C CYS A 568 -8.87 -4.92 -15.10
N VAL A 569 -9.29 -4.08 -14.15
CA VAL A 569 -8.55 -3.80 -12.92
C VAL A 569 -8.27 -5.06 -12.09
N GLY A 570 -7.07 -5.10 -11.52
CA GLY A 570 -6.68 -6.14 -10.57
C GLY A 570 -6.00 -7.37 -11.22
N PRO A 571 -5.34 -8.20 -10.40
CA PRO A 571 -4.80 -9.49 -10.82
C PRO A 571 -5.93 -10.52 -10.98
N LYS A 572 -5.56 -11.70 -11.50
CA LYS A 572 -6.42 -12.89 -11.49
C LYS A 572 -6.85 -13.24 -10.06
N LYS A 573 -7.98 -13.95 -9.90
CA LYS A 573 -8.62 -14.30 -8.61
C LYS A 573 -9.16 -13.12 -7.80
N ARG A 574 -9.08 -11.88 -8.31
CA ARG A 574 -9.62 -10.72 -7.61
C ARG A 574 -11.10 -10.54 -7.91
N VAL A 575 -11.86 -10.24 -6.86
CA VAL A 575 -13.24 -9.80 -6.99
C VAL A 575 -13.31 -8.43 -7.68
N VAL A 576 -14.14 -8.34 -8.71
CA VAL A 576 -14.47 -7.12 -9.44
C VAL A 576 -15.97 -6.89 -9.35
N THR A 577 -16.35 -5.65 -9.15
CA THR A 577 -17.76 -5.25 -9.12
C THR A 577 -18.13 -4.71 -10.48
N LEU A 578 -19.09 -5.36 -11.12
CA LEU A 578 -19.66 -4.93 -12.39
C LEU A 578 -20.85 -4.04 -12.07
N ARG A 579 -20.99 -2.91 -12.74
CA ARG A 579 -22.10 -1.97 -12.56
C ARG A 579 -22.59 -1.53 -13.94
N GLN A 580 -23.89 -1.35 -14.10
CA GLN A 580 -24.41 -0.67 -15.28
C GLN A 580 -23.78 0.73 -15.41
N SER A 581 -23.64 1.22 -16.65
CA SER A 581 -23.03 2.52 -16.89
C SER A 581 -23.84 3.63 -16.22
N LEU A 582 -23.14 4.63 -15.66
CA LEU A 582 -23.82 5.83 -15.15
C LEU A 582 -24.29 6.76 -16.28
N LEU A 583 -23.65 6.65 -17.44
CA LEU A 583 -23.93 7.49 -18.59
C LEU A 583 -24.79 6.69 -19.57
N LYS A 584 -25.88 7.31 -20.02
CA LYS A 584 -26.66 6.76 -21.13
C LYS A 584 -25.77 6.72 -22.36
N GLN A 585 -25.57 5.54 -22.93
CA GLN A 585 -24.71 5.36 -24.07
C GLN A 585 -25.49 5.58 -25.36
N THR A 586 -25.01 6.52 -26.18
CA THR A 586 -25.59 6.84 -27.49
C THR A 586 -24.57 6.76 -28.61
N SER A 587 -23.30 6.55 -28.28
CA SER A 587 -22.23 6.48 -29.28
C SER A 587 -22.39 5.23 -30.15
N ARG A 588 -22.03 5.34 -31.43
CA ARG A 588 -22.03 4.21 -32.37
C ARG A 588 -21.20 3.03 -31.86
N LEU A 589 -20.07 3.30 -31.20
CA LEU A 589 -19.24 2.28 -30.56
C LEU A 589 -19.97 1.50 -29.45
N ALA A 590 -20.87 2.16 -28.74
CA ALA A 590 -21.65 1.54 -27.69
C ALA A 590 -22.84 0.74 -28.22
N LEU A 591 -23.43 1.18 -29.33
CA LEU A 591 -24.59 0.51 -29.96
C LEU A 591 -24.21 -0.58 -30.97
N GLU A 592 -22.93 -0.69 -31.35
CA GLU A 592 -22.42 -1.72 -32.27
C GLU A 592 -22.76 -3.13 -31.77
N GLU A 593 -23.36 -3.98 -32.59
CA GLU A 593 -23.55 -5.39 -32.25
C GLU A 593 -22.23 -6.16 -32.42
N ILE A 594 -21.89 -7.05 -31.49
CA ILE A 594 -20.64 -7.81 -31.56
C ILE A 594 -20.91 -9.23 -32.07
N LYS A 595 -20.34 -9.53 -33.23
CA LYS A 595 -20.29 -10.87 -33.82
C LYS A 595 -18.87 -11.42 -33.71
N LEU A 596 -18.71 -12.46 -32.90
CA LEU A 596 -17.43 -13.13 -32.67
C LEU A 596 -17.14 -14.10 -33.81
N LYS A 597 -15.94 -14.04 -34.37
CA LYS A 597 -15.47 -14.97 -35.40
C LYS A 597 -14.55 -16.05 -34.86
N PHE A 598 -13.83 -15.74 -33.78
CA PHE A 598 -12.90 -16.67 -33.17
C PHE A 598 -12.64 -16.26 -31.73
N VAL A 599 -12.53 -17.25 -30.86
CA VAL A 599 -12.01 -17.09 -29.50
C VAL A 599 -10.77 -17.96 -29.35
N ASP A 600 -9.66 -17.35 -28.91
CA ASP A 600 -8.42 -18.07 -28.72
C ASP A 600 -8.42 -18.81 -27.38
N THR A 601 -8.33 -20.13 -27.44
CA THR A 601 -8.28 -21.05 -26.28
C THR A 601 -6.91 -21.75 -26.19
N SER A 602 -5.92 -21.27 -26.95
CA SER A 602 -4.55 -21.74 -26.84
C SER A 602 -3.98 -21.58 -25.44
N SER A 603 -3.03 -22.44 -25.07
CA SER A 603 -2.40 -22.38 -23.75
C SER A 603 -1.75 -21.03 -23.50
N LYS A 604 -2.12 -20.41 -22.37
CA LYS A 604 -1.55 -19.15 -21.88
C LYS A 604 -0.36 -19.37 -20.96
N PHE A 605 0.08 -20.61 -20.80
CA PHE A 605 1.30 -20.99 -20.10
C PHE A 605 2.39 -21.28 -21.14
N GLY A 606 3.17 -20.26 -21.49
CA GLY A 606 4.07 -20.30 -22.64
C GLY A 606 3.39 -19.84 -23.93
N HIS A 607 3.76 -20.43 -25.07
CA HIS A 607 3.29 -20.05 -26.41
C HIS A 607 2.46 -21.20 -26.99
N GLY A 608 1.16 -21.23 -26.69
CA GLY A 608 0.24 -22.25 -27.20
C GLY A 608 0.03 -22.13 -28.71
N ARG A 609 0.18 -23.23 -29.44
CA ARG A 609 -0.04 -23.31 -30.90
C ARG A 609 -1.37 -23.96 -31.31
N PHE A 610 -1.99 -24.69 -30.39
CA PHE A 610 -3.21 -25.46 -30.62
C PHE A 610 -4.35 -24.89 -29.78
N GLN A 611 -5.58 -25.01 -30.27
CA GLN A 611 -6.79 -24.53 -29.61
C GLN A 611 -7.40 -25.59 -28.70
N THR A 612 -7.29 -26.87 -29.07
CA THR A 612 -7.79 -28.00 -28.27
C THR A 612 -6.71 -29.04 -28.01
N THR A 613 -6.91 -29.84 -26.95
CA THR A 613 -6.02 -30.97 -26.63
C THR A 613 -6.04 -32.01 -27.75
N ASP A 614 -7.20 -32.25 -28.37
CA ASP A 614 -7.36 -33.21 -29.45
C ASP A 614 -6.62 -32.76 -30.71
N GLU A 615 -6.68 -31.47 -31.05
CA GLU A 615 -5.89 -30.90 -32.14
C GLU A 615 -4.38 -31.11 -31.91
N LYS A 616 -3.91 -30.86 -30.68
CA LYS A 616 -2.52 -31.08 -30.29
C LYS A 616 -2.12 -32.56 -30.40
N GLN A 617 -2.97 -33.48 -29.93
CA GLN A 617 -2.71 -34.92 -29.99
C GLN A 617 -2.71 -35.43 -31.43
N ARG A 618 -3.64 -34.97 -32.27
CA ARG A 618 -3.67 -35.30 -33.70
C ARG A 618 -2.42 -34.79 -34.42
N PHE A 619 -1.94 -33.60 -34.09
CA PHE A 619 -0.75 -33.03 -34.70
C PHE A 619 0.54 -33.79 -34.36
N TYR A 620 0.75 -34.13 -33.08
CA TYR A 620 1.97 -34.82 -32.65
C TYR A 620 1.92 -36.34 -32.80
N GLY A 621 0.72 -36.92 -32.93
CA GLY A 621 0.53 -38.37 -32.96
C GLY A 621 0.81 -39.03 -31.60
N LYS A 622 1.15 -40.33 -31.64
CA LYS A 622 1.48 -41.10 -30.43
C LYS A 622 2.87 -40.69 -29.93
N LEU A 623 2.92 -40.08 -28.75
CA LEU A 623 4.15 -39.74 -28.05
C LEU A 623 4.41 -40.74 -26.91
N LYS A 624 5.66 -40.81 -26.45
CA LYS A 624 6.01 -41.53 -25.22
C LYS A 624 5.38 -40.78 -24.03
N ALA A 625 4.54 -41.49 -23.26
CA ALA A 625 3.80 -40.94 -22.12
C ALA A 625 4.72 -40.44 -21.01
#